data_AF-A0A4Y8Q3A3-F1
#
_entry.id   AF-A0A4Y8Q3A3-F1
#
_cell.length_a   1.000
_cell.length_b   1.000
_cell.length_c   1.000
_cell.angle_alpha   90.00
_cell.angle_beta   90.00
_cell.angle_gamma   90.00
#
_symmetry.space_group_name_H-M   'P 1'
#
loop_
_entity.id
_entity.type
_entity.pdbx_description
1 polymer ?
#
loop_
_entity_poly.entity_id
_entity_poly.type
_entity_poly.pdbx_seq_one_letter_code
_entity_poly.pdbx_strand_id
1 'polypeptide(L)'
;MISKKLINIEYGKSGILYGATPYSKAFLQHFESNYMLRLLDVNKLLIDKFSNYTDVELKNFIMRNIDRWGGEFVKEAFVRGGN
;
A
#
# COMPACT_ATOMS: atom_id res chain seq x y z
N MET A 1 -1.87 -2.51 14.68
CA MET A 1 -2.63 -3.67 15.21
C MET A 1 -3.52 -3.30 16.40
N ILE A 2 -2.98 -2.76 17.50
CA ILE A 2 -3.76 -2.36 18.71
C ILE A 2 -4.75 -1.22 18.42
N SER A 3 -4.28 -0.10 17.85
CA SER A 3 -5.15 1.03 17.45
C SER A 3 -6.20 0.66 16.39
N LYS A 4 -6.02 -0.49 15.73
CA LYS A 4 -6.94 -1.04 14.73
C LYS A 4 -7.81 -2.17 15.27
N LYS A 5 -7.79 -2.43 16.59
CA LYS A 5 -8.55 -3.49 17.27
C LYS A 5 -8.31 -4.90 16.71
N LEU A 6 -7.12 -5.12 16.13
CA LEU A 6 -6.70 -6.41 15.57
C LEU A 6 -6.01 -7.30 16.59
N ILE A 7 -5.71 -6.79 17.78
CA ILE A 7 -5.08 -7.55 18.87
C ILE A 7 -5.71 -7.07 20.18
N ASN A 8 -6.11 -8.02 21.03
CA ASN A 8 -6.48 -7.77 22.42
C ASN A 8 -5.25 -7.84 23.31
N ILE A 9 -5.23 -7.02 24.35
CA ILE A 9 -4.17 -6.99 25.35
C ILE A 9 -4.79 -7.40 26.69
N GLU A 10 -4.22 -8.41 27.31
CA GLU A 10 -4.59 -8.87 28.65
C GLU A 10 -3.40 -8.76 29.58
N TYR A 11 -3.59 -8.11 30.73
CA TYR A 11 -2.54 -7.94 31.73
C TYR A 11 -2.67 -9.06 32.77
N GLY A 12 -1.72 -9.99 32.74
CA GLY A 12 -1.63 -11.11 33.66
C GLY A 12 -0.58 -10.89 34.75
N LYS A 13 -0.56 -11.79 35.75
CA LYS A 13 0.42 -11.75 36.86
C LYS A 13 1.87 -11.90 36.39
N SER A 14 2.10 -12.48 35.22
CA SER A 14 3.42 -12.73 34.62
C SER A 14 3.77 -11.78 33.47
N GLY A 15 2.96 -10.75 33.20
CA GLY A 15 3.20 -9.78 32.14
C GLY A 15 2.02 -9.55 31.21
N ILE A 16 2.31 -9.19 29.96
CA ILE A 16 1.32 -8.78 28.96
C ILE A 16 1.09 -9.93 27.97
N LEU A 17 -0.17 -10.32 27.80
CA LEU A 17 -0.62 -11.32 26.83
C LEU A 17 -1.28 -10.61 25.65
N TYR A 18 -1.01 -11.11 24.44
CA TYR A 18 -1.59 -10.59 23.21
C TYR A 18 -2.42 -11.69 22.54
N GLY A 19 -3.69 -11.38 22.26
CA GLY A 19 -4.63 -12.30 21.63
C GLY A 19 -5.17 -11.78 20.30
N ALA A 20 -5.49 -12.69 19.38
CA ALA A 20 -6.22 -12.33 18.16
C ALA A 20 -7.67 -11.95 18.50
N THR A 21 -8.20 -10.98 17.77
CA THR A 21 -9.62 -10.59 17.79
C THR A 21 -10.34 -11.23 16.58
N PRO A 22 -11.68 -11.18 16.52
CA PRO A 22 -12.43 -11.65 15.35
C PRO A 22 -11.99 -10.97 14.03
N TYR A 23 -11.48 -9.75 14.10
CA TYR A 23 -11.01 -9.00 12.92
C TYR A 23 -9.60 -9.39 12.47
N SER A 24 -8.80 -10.01 13.34
CA SER A 24 -7.42 -10.41 12.99
C SER A 24 -7.40 -11.38 11.82
N LYS A 25 -8.33 -12.34 11.80
CA LYS A 25 -8.37 -13.36 10.75
C LYS A 25 -8.63 -12.74 9.38
N ALA A 26 -9.66 -11.89 9.26
CA ALA A 26 -9.98 -11.21 8.02
C ALA A 26 -8.83 -10.30 7.56
N PHE A 27 -8.21 -9.57 8.50
CA PHE A 27 -7.03 -8.75 8.20
C PHE A 27 -5.85 -9.58 7.66
N LEU A 28 -5.55 -10.72 8.29
CA LEU A 28 -4.47 -11.60 7.85
C LEU A 28 -4.76 -12.22 6.48
N GLN A 29 -6.01 -12.61 6.22
CA GLN A 29 -6.42 -13.15 4.91
C GLN A 29 -6.22 -12.14 3.77
N HIS A 30 -6.23 -10.83 4.03
CA HIS A 30 -5.93 -9.84 3.00
C HIS A 30 -4.47 -9.91 2.50
N PHE A 31 -3.53 -10.41 3.32
CA PHE A 31 -2.14 -10.59 2.86
C PHE A 31 -2.00 -11.73 1.85
N GLU A 32 -2.92 -12.70 1.87
CA GLU A 32 -2.98 -13.80 0.92
C GLU A 32 -3.87 -13.47 -0.29
N SER A 33 -4.46 -12.27 -0.32
CA SER A 33 -5.33 -11.87 -1.43
C SER A 33 -4.55 -11.72 -2.73
N ASN A 34 -5.22 -12.00 -3.85
CA ASN A 34 -4.68 -11.73 -5.18
C ASN A 34 -4.25 -10.27 -5.36
N TYR A 35 -4.91 -9.34 -4.69
CA TYR A 35 -4.52 -7.93 -4.69
C TYR A 35 -3.13 -7.74 -4.07
N MET A 36 -2.89 -8.30 -2.88
CA MET A 36 -1.61 -8.19 -2.20
C MET A 36 -0.49 -8.86 -3.01
N LEU A 37 -0.74 -10.04 -3.58
CA LEU A 37 0.22 -10.74 -4.43
C LEU A 37 0.61 -9.89 -5.66
N ARG A 38 -0.38 -9.29 -6.35
CA ARG A 38 -0.12 -8.38 -7.47
C ARG A 38 0.66 -7.14 -7.03
N LEU A 39 0.34 -6.58 -5.87
CA LEU A 39 1.06 -5.43 -5.33
C LEU A 39 2.53 -5.75 -5.06
N LEU A 40 2.82 -6.95 -4.54
CA LEU A 40 4.20 -7.42 -4.35
C LEU A 40 4.95 -7.58 -5.67
N ASP A 41 4.29 -8.08 -6.72
CA ASP A 41 4.90 -8.22 -8.04
C ASP A 41 5.20 -6.86 -8.69
N VAL A 42 4.26 -5.91 -8.60
CA VAL A 42 4.49 -4.52 -9.03
C VAL A 42 5.64 -3.90 -8.24
N ASN A 43 5.69 -4.10 -6.92
CA ASN A 43 6.77 -3.59 -6.08
C ASN A 43 8.13 -4.14 -6.52
N LYS A 44 8.23 -5.44 -6.80
CA LYS A 44 9.47 -6.05 -7.34
C LYS A 44 9.91 -5.38 -8.64
N LEU A 45 8.98 -5.17 -9.58
CA LEU A 45 9.27 -4.49 -10.84
C LEU A 45 9.77 -3.05 -10.63
N LEU A 46 9.18 -2.34 -9.67
CA LEU A 46 9.61 -0.98 -9.33
C LEU A 46 11.00 -0.97 -8.71
N ILE A 47 11.26 -1.86 -7.74
CA ILE A 47 12.58 -1.96 -7.10
C ILE A 47 13.64 -2.32 -8.14
N ASP A 48 13.43 -3.36 -8.96
CA ASP A 48 14.36 -3.78 -10.00
C ASP A 48 14.75 -2.63 -10.93
N LYS A 49 13.75 -1.80 -11.29
CA LYS A 49 13.97 -0.66 -12.18
C LYS A 49 14.59 0.56 -11.50
N PHE A 50 14.23 0.83 -10.24
CA PHE A 50 14.46 2.13 -9.62
C PHE A 50 15.32 2.10 -8.35
N SER A 51 15.76 0.93 -7.85
CA SER A 51 16.52 0.82 -6.59
C SER A 51 17.79 1.67 -6.53
N ASN A 52 18.41 1.91 -7.69
CA ASN A 52 19.66 2.65 -7.80
C ASN A 52 19.45 4.13 -8.16
N TYR A 53 18.21 4.57 -8.33
CA TYR A 53 17.92 5.97 -8.61
C TYR A 53 17.97 6.77 -7.31
N THR A 54 18.65 7.91 -7.35
CA THR A 54 18.50 8.95 -6.33
C THR A 54 17.14 9.63 -6.44
N ASP A 55 16.72 10.31 -5.37
CA ASP A 55 15.48 11.10 -5.37
C ASP A 55 15.43 12.12 -6.51
N VAL A 56 16.58 12.71 -6.87
CA VAL A 56 16.69 13.68 -7.97
C VAL A 56 16.46 12.99 -9.32
N GLU A 57 17.05 11.81 -9.53
CA GLU A 57 16.86 11.03 -10.76
C GLU A 57 15.43 10.52 -10.90
N LEU A 58 14.80 10.08 -9.80
CA LEU A 58 13.39 9.71 -9.76
C LEU A 58 12.49 10.89 -10.12
N LYS A 59 12.73 12.05 -9.49
CA LYS A 59 11.98 13.28 -9.79
C LYS A 59 12.11 13.66 -11.26
N ASN A 60 13.32 13.61 -11.80
CA ASN A 60 13.58 13.91 -13.20
C ASN A 60 12.90 12.89 -14.14
N PHE A 61 12.91 11.60 -13.79
CA PHE A 61 12.22 10.56 -14.54
C PHE A 61 10.70 10.81 -14.56
N ILE A 62 10.10 11.09 -13.40
CA ILE A 62 8.67 11.40 -13.30
C ILE A 62 8.36 12.64 -14.15
N MET A 63 9.09 13.75 -13.97
CA MET A 63 8.82 14.99 -14.70
C MET A 63 8.90 14.85 -16.22
N ARG A 64 9.79 14.00 -16.74
CA ARG A 64 9.89 13.75 -18.20
C ARG A 64 8.73 12.93 -18.76
N ASN A 65 8.02 12.19 -17.91
CA ASN A 65 6.95 11.28 -18.33
C ASN A 65 5.56 11.73 -17.86
N ILE A 66 5.47 12.67 -16.92
CA ILE A 66 4.21 13.09 -16.30
C ILE A 66 3.23 13.68 -17.32
N ASP A 67 3.71 14.34 -18.37
CA ASP A 67 2.83 14.87 -19.43
C ASP A 67 2.20 13.75 -20.26
N ARG A 68 2.95 12.65 -20.48
CA ARG A 68 2.46 11.46 -21.21
C ARG A 68 1.48 10.65 -20.38
N TRP A 69 1.74 10.52 -19.07
CA TRP A 69 0.82 9.86 -18.14
C TRP A 69 -0.40 10.73 -17.85
N GLY A 70 -0.21 12.05 -17.75
CA GLY A 70 -1.22 13.08 -17.48
C GLY A 70 -2.34 13.11 -18.51
N GLY A 71 -2.04 12.85 -19.79
CA GLY A 71 -3.04 12.76 -20.85
C GLY A 71 -4.11 11.68 -20.61
N GLU A 72 -3.81 10.63 -19.86
CA GLU A 72 -4.79 9.60 -19.46
C GLU A 72 -5.66 10.07 -18.27
N PHE A 73 -5.13 10.92 -17.37
CA PHE A 73 -5.85 11.42 -16.20
C PHE A 73 -6.73 12.65 -16.48
N VAL A 74 -6.48 13.40 -17.57
CA VAL A 74 -7.37 14.51 -17.99
C VAL A 74 -8.78 13.97 -18.30
N LYS A 75 -8.89 12.80 -18.96
CA LYS A 75 -10.21 12.21 -19.27
C LYS A 75 -10.96 11.76 -18.02
N GLU A 76 -10.28 11.21 -17.01
CA GLU A 76 -10.92 10.81 -15.75
C GLU A 76 -11.32 12.01 -14.88
N ALA A 77 -10.55 13.10 -14.90
CA ALA A 77 -10.90 14.33 -14.18
C ALA A 77 -12.18 14.98 -14.72
N PHE A 78 -12.39 14.98 -16.04
CA PHE A 78 -13.63 15.47 -16.67
C PHE A 78 -14.86 14.63 -16.30
N VAL A 79 -14.71 13.31 -16.12
CA VAL A 79 -15.80 12.41 -15.70
C VAL A 79 -16.14 12.58 -14.22
N ARG A 80 -15.18 12.96 -13.37
CA ARG A 80 -15.41 13.17 -11.91
C ARG A 80 -15.79 14.61 -11.53
N GLY A 81 -15.48 15.59 -12.36
CA GLY A 81 -15.81 17.01 -12.14
C GLY A 81 -17.15 17.45 -12.73
N GLY A 82 -17.88 16.56 -13.39
CA GLY A 82 -19.22 16.82 -13.90
C GLY A 82 -20.30 16.48 -12.88
N ASN A 83 -20.46 17.35 -11.87
CA ASN A 83 -21.68 17.55 -11.09
C ASN A 83 -21.74 19.00 -10.64
#